data_AF-A0A815F3E1-F1
#
_entry.id   AF-A0A815F3E1-F1
#
_cell.length_a   1.000
_cell.length_b   1.000
_cell.length_c   1.000
_cell.angle_alpha   90.00
_cell.angle_beta   90.00
_cell.angle_gamma   90.00
#
_symmetry.space_group_name_H-M   'P 1'
#
loop_
_entity.id
_entity.type
_entity.pdbx_description
1 polymer ?
#
loop_
_entity_poly.entity_id
_entity_poly.type
_entity_poly.pdbx_seq_one_letter_code
_entity_poly.pdbx_strand_id
1 'polypeptide(L)'
;MQKPHQHNAVALDLLTFAPKGKFYTLIGEDLDENGKIQPSIHLNWESGAAFTIPLNMWHSHHNESEDEDAWILSIQDAGLSLHQGLYDIRFADEE
;
A
#
# COMPACT_ATOMS: atom_id res chain seq x y z
N MET A 1 11.99 -2.01 3.62
CA MET A 1 11.04 -1.56 2.57
C MET A 1 10.04 -2.67 2.34
N GLN A 2 8.74 -2.36 2.33
CA GLN A 2 7.68 -3.32 1.98
C GLN A 2 7.66 -3.48 0.45
N LYS A 3 7.73 -4.71 -0.05
CA LYS A 3 7.66 -4.98 -1.49
C LYS A 3 6.24 -4.76 -2.04
N PRO A 4 6.08 -4.49 -3.34
CA PRO A 4 4.78 -4.42 -3.98
C PRO A 4 3.97 -5.71 -3.80
N HIS A 5 2.69 -5.54 -3.50
CA HIS A 5 1.72 -6.62 -3.39
C HIS A 5 0.33 -6.10 -3.79
N GLN A 6 -0.58 -7.01 -4.11
CA GLN A 6 -1.98 -6.70 -4.36
C GLN A 6 -2.86 -7.70 -3.63
N HIS A 7 -4.09 -7.30 -3.33
CA HIS A 7 -5.08 -8.18 -2.76
C HIS A 7 -6.50 -7.76 -3.11
N ASN A 8 -7.42 -8.72 -3.02
CA ASN A 8 -8.85 -8.51 -3.26
C ASN A 8 -9.60 -7.97 -2.03
N ALA A 9 -8.93 -7.12 -1.25
CA ALA A 9 -9.51 -6.34 -0.18
C ALA A 9 -9.23 -4.86 -0.43
N VAL A 10 -10.24 -4.02 -0.19
CA VAL A 10 -10.10 -2.57 -0.22
C VAL A 10 -9.58 -2.10 1.13
N ALA A 11 -8.61 -1.19 1.13
CA ALA A 11 -8.12 -0.54 2.34
C ALA A 11 -8.46 0.96 2.36
N LEU A 12 -8.83 1.46 3.53
CA LEU A 12 -8.82 2.87 3.88
C LEU A 12 -7.70 3.10 4.89
N ASP A 13 -6.78 3.98 4.52
CA ASP A 13 -5.58 4.28 5.28
C ASP A 13 -5.64 5.71 5.81
N LEU A 14 -5.50 5.86 7.13
CA LEU A 14 -5.36 7.14 7.80
C LEU A 14 -3.91 7.32 8.29
N LEU A 15 -3.25 8.38 7.84
CA LEU A 15 -1.91 8.75 8.26
C LEU A 15 -1.98 9.43 9.63
N THR A 16 -1.88 8.65 10.71
CA THR A 16 -1.98 9.16 12.07
C THR A 16 -0.74 9.99 12.46
N PHE A 17 0.42 9.67 11.87
CA PHE A 17 1.63 10.48 11.95
C PHE A 17 2.53 10.23 10.74
N ALA A 18 2.92 11.27 10.00
CA ALA A 18 3.93 11.18 8.95
C ALA A 18 4.61 12.54 8.73
N PRO A 19 5.93 12.65 8.97
CA PRO A 19 6.71 13.81 8.53
C PRO A 19 6.60 13.98 7.01
N LYS A 20 6.51 15.23 6.53
CA LYS A 20 6.39 15.49 5.09
C LYS A 20 7.66 15.12 4.35
N GLY A 21 7.52 14.48 3.19
CA GLY A 21 8.56 14.42 2.15
C GLY A 21 9.48 13.19 2.16
N LYS A 22 9.34 12.27 3.12
CA LYS A 22 10.15 11.03 3.18
C LYS A 22 9.33 9.73 3.20
N PHE A 23 8.00 9.86 3.25
CA PHE A 23 7.08 8.74 3.36
C PHE A 23 6.05 8.83 2.26
N TYR A 24 5.79 7.71 1.59
CA TYR A 24 4.82 7.67 0.52
C TYR A 24 4.32 6.24 0.28
N THR A 25 3.24 6.15 -0.49
CA THR A 25 2.75 4.91 -1.08
C THR A 25 2.82 4.99 -2.58
N LEU A 26 3.32 3.92 -3.20
CA LEU A 26 3.18 3.70 -4.64
C LEU A 26 1.94 2.84 -4.87
N ILE A 27 1.15 3.20 -5.87
CA ILE A 27 -0.01 2.43 -6.29
C ILE A 27 -0.12 2.40 -7.82
N GLY A 28 -0.56 1.28 -8.39
CA GLY A 28 -0.75 1.13 -9.83
C GLY A 28 -1.48 -0.16 -10.19
N GLU A 29 -1.83 -0.28 -11.47
CA GLU A 29 -2.61 -1.41 -11.99
C GLU A 29 -1.76 -2.61 -12.37
N ASP A 30 -0.46 -2.42 -12.65
CA ASP A 30 0.40 -3.45 -13.20
C ASP A 30 1.85 -3.36 -12.66
N LEU A 31 2.64 -4.39 -12.95
CA LEU A 31 4.08 -4.46 -12.69
C LEU A 31 4.86 -4.45 -14.01
N ASP A 32 6.06 -3.88 -13.98
CA ASP A 32 7.03 -4.00 -15.07
C ASP A 32 7.78 -5.36 -15.00
N GLU A 33 8.65 -5.60 -15.98
CA GLU A 33 9.48 -6.81 -16.08
C GLU A 33 10.41 -7.04 -14.86
N ASN A 34 10.58 -6.03 -14.00
CA ASN A 34 11.40 -6.08 -12.80
C ASN A 34 10.55 -6.12 -11.51
N GLY A 35 9.22 -6.31 -11.61
CA GLY A 35 8.32 -6.35 -10.47
C GLY A 35 8.05 -4.98 -9.83
N LYS A 36 8.27 -3.87 -10.56
CA LYS A 36 7.96 -2.52 -10.09
C LYS A 36 6.60 -2.05 -10.60
N ILE A 37 5.86 -1.35 -9.75
CA ILE A 37 4.54 -0.80 -10.09
C ILE A 37 4.66 0.18 -11.28
N GLN A 38 3.94 -0.07 -12.37
CA GLN A 38 3.97 0.76 -13.58
C GLN A 38 2.62 0.72 -14.34
N PRO A 39 1.99 1.88 -14.66
CA PRO A 39 2.33 3.22 -14.17
C PRO A 39 2.08 3.36 -12.67
N SER A 40 2.94 4.13 -11.99
CA SER A 40 2.80 4.38 -10.55
C SER A 40 2.23 5.77 -10.27
N ILE A 41 1.35 5.82 -9.27
CA ILE A 41 0.90 7.05 -8.62
C ILE A 41 1.63 7.14 -7.29
N HIS A 42 2.28 8.29 -7.03
CA HIS A 42 2.92 8.59 -5.76
C HIS A 42 1.92 9.30 -4.83
N LEU A 43 1.57 8.63 -3.74
CA LEU A 43 0.78 9.19 -2.66
C LEU A 43 1.73 9.65 -1.56
N ASN A 44 2.14 10.91 -1.60
CA ASN A 44 2.99 11.49 -0.56
C ASN A 44 2.22 11.60 0.75
N TRP A 45 2.84 11.17 1.85
CA TRP A 45 2.21 11.14 3.16
C TRP A 45 2.31 12.50 3.87
N GLU A 46 1.23 12.83 4.58
CA GLU A 46 1.12 13.96 5.50
C GLU A 46 0.22 13.56 6.67
N SER A 47 0.60 13.91 7.90
CA SER A 47 -0.23 13.68 9.09
C SER A 47 -1.66 14.21 8.90
N GLY A 48 -2.65 13.38 9.19
CA GLY A 48 -4.07 13.70 9.06
C GLY A 48 -4.65 13.49 7.66
N ALA A 49 -3.84 13.19 6.65
CA ALA A 49 -4.34 12.77 5.34
C ALA A 49 -4.83 11.31 5.37
N ALA A 50 -5.72 10.98 4.44
CA ALA A 50 -6.22 9.63 4.23
C ALA A 50 -6.23 9.31 2.74
N PHE A 51 -6.04 8.04 2.41
CA PHE A 51 -6.15 7.53 1.06
C PHE A 51 -6.76 6.13 1.07
N THR A 52 -7.15 5.64 -0.11
CA THR A 52 -7.65 4.29 -0.27
C THR A 52 -6.73 3.50 -1.18
N ILE A 53 -6.55 2.22 -0.88
CA ILE A 53 -6.05 1.24 -1.84
C ILE A 53 -7.27 0.53 -2.45
N PRO A 54 -7.57 0.77 -3.74
CA PRO A 54 -8.64 0.05 -4.42
C PRO A 54 -8.31 -1.43 -4.58
N LEU A 55 -9.36 -2.21 -4.81
CA LEU A 55 -9.29 -3.65 -5.02
C LEU A 55 -8.26 -4.01 -6.12
N ASN A 56 -7.42 -5.02 -5.87
CA ASN A 56 -6.47 -5.57 -6.84
C ASN A 56 -5.48 -4.54 -7.43
N MET A 57 -5.21 -3.44 -6.73
CA MET A 57 -4.13 -2.54 -7.13
C MET A 57 -2.82 -2.97 -6.46
N TRP A 58 -1.76 -3.04 -7.25
CA TRP A 58 -0.41 -3.22 -6.74
C TRP A 58 -0.02 -1.99 -5.93
N HIS A 59 0.46 -2.20 -4.71
CA HIS A 59 0.87 -1.11 -3.83
C HIS A 59 2.03 -1.49 -2.91
N SER A 60 2.76 -0.47 -2.46
CA SER A 60 3.86 -0.59 -1.49
C SER A 60 4.04 0.71 -0.70
N HIS A 61 4.38 0.59 0.58
CA HIS A 61 4.68 1.72 1.45
C HIS A 61 6.19 1.90 1.63
N HIS A 62 6.64 3.15 1.56
CA HIS A 62 8.06 3.51 1.55
C HIS A 62 8.38 4.49 2.67
N ASN A 63 9.47 4.22 3.38
CA ASN A 63 10.12 5.11 4.32
C ASN A 63 11.56 5.32 3.82
N GLU A 64 11.85 6.54 3.35
CA GLU A 64 13.18 6.96 2.89
C GLU A 64 13.95 7.78 3.94
N SER A 65 13.44 7.84 5.18
CA SER A 65 14.17 8.44 6.30
C SER A 65 15.17 7.47 6.91
N GLU A 66 16.21 8.01 7.56
CA GLU A 66 17.21 7.22 8.27
C GLU A 66 16.81 6.95 9.73
N ASP A 67 16.08 7.88 10.35
CA ASP A 67 15.83 7.94 11.80
C ASP A 67 14.40 8.34 12.18
N GLU A 68 13.47 8.43 11.22
CA GLU A 68 12.08 8.82 11.46
C GLU A 68 11.11 7.67 11.17
N ASP A 69 10.07 7.57 12.00
CA ASP A 69 8.96 6.64 11.79
C ASP A 69 7.71 7.39 11.31
N ALA A 70 6.86 6.67 10.59
CA ALA A 70 5.50 7.08 10.28
C ALA A 70 4.51 5.99 10.72
N TRP A 71 3.31 6.42 11.06
CA TRP A 71 2.25 5.60 11.62
C TRP A 71 1.00 5.74 10.75
N ILE A 72 0.49 4.60 10.35
CA ILE A 72 -0.69 4.47 9.49
C ILE A 72 -1.71 3.58 10.22
N LEU A 73 -2.97 3.99 10.21
CA LEU A 73 -4.08 3.18 10.64
C LEU A 73 -4.83 2.69 9.41
N SER A 74 -4.74 1.39 9.16
CA SER A 74 -5.39 0.74 8.02
C SER A 74 -6.65 0.01 8.47
N ILE A 75 -7.77 0.29 7.80
CA ILE A 75 -9.04 -0.44 7.95
C ILE A 75 -9.36 -1.07 6.61
N GLN A 76 -9.69 -2.37 6.61
CA GLN A 76 -9.89 -3.15 5.40
C GLN A 76 -10.98 -4.20 5.59
N ASP A 77 -11.58 -4.62 4.48
CA ASP A 77 -12.56 -5.70 4.41
C ASP A 77 -11.92 -7.10 4.30
N ALA A 78 -10.59 -7.20 4.32
CA ALA A 78 -9.83 -8.46 4.28
C ALA A 78 -10.31 -9.50 5.31
N GLY A 79 -10.74 -9.08 6.49
CA GLY A 79 -11.29 -9.99 7.50
C GLY A 79 -12.55 -10.72 7.04
N LEU A 80 -13.41 -10.06 6.24
CA LEU A 80 -14.59 -10.68 5.65
C LEU A 80 -14.19 -11.65 4.53
N SER A 81 -13.31 -11.22 3.62
CA SER A 81 -12.82 -12.06 2.52
C SER A 81 -12.11 -13.31 3.04
N LEU A 82 -11.32 -13.18 4.10
CA LEU A 82 -10.63 -14.29 4.75
C LEU A 82 -11.63 -15.26 5.40
N HIS A 83 -12.64 -14.73 6.11
CA HIS A 83 -13.66 -15.56 6.75
C HIS A 83 -14.46 -16.40 5.74
N GLN A 84 -14.70 -15.85 4.55
CA GLN A 84 -15.39 -16.55 3.46
C GLN A 84 -14.50 -17.50 2.65
N GLY A 85 -13.18 -17.52 2.92
CA GLY A 85 -12.22 -18.30 2.14
C GLY A 85 -12.00 -17.74 0.72
N LEU A 86 -12.25 -16.45 0.52
CA LEU A 86 -12.14 -15.76 -0.76
C LEU A 86 -10.91 -14.86 -0.87
N TYR A 87 -10.17 -14.65 0.23
CA TYR A 87 -9.03 -13.73 0.26
C TYR A 87 -7.90 -14.21 -0.67
N ASP A 88 -7.54 -13.37 -1.64
CA ASP A 88 -6.43 -13.55 -2.57
C ASP A 88 -5.44 -12.41 -2.38
N ILE A 89 -4.20 -12.75 -2.10
CA ILE A 89 -3.08 -11.81 -1.96
C ILE A 89 -1.92 -12.33 -2.79
N ARG A 90 -1.26 -11.43 -3.53
CA ARG A 90 -0.14 -11.75 -4.41
C ARG A 90 1.00 -10.78 -4.16
N PHE A 91 2.22 -11.30 -4.24
CA PHE A 91 3.44 -10.56 -4.01
C PHE A 91 4.26 -10.49 -5.30
N ALA A 92 4.82 -9.32 -5.58
CA ALA A 92 5.55 -9.10 -6.84
C ALA A 92 6.81 -9.96 -6.99
N ASP A 93 7.35 -10.51 -5.89
CA ASP A 93 8.50 -11.41 -5.91
C ASP A 93 8.14 -12.89 -6.07
N GLU A 94 6.86 -13.21 -6.16
CA GLU A 94 6.33 -14.57 -6.40
C GLU A 94 5.71 -14.72 -7.81
N GLU A 95 5.69 -13.64 -8.59
CA GLU A 95 5.29 -13.58 -10.01
C GLU A 95 6.52 -13.58 -10.93
#